data_AF-A0A433DUS2-F1
#
_entry.id   AF-A0A433DUS2-F1
#
_cell.length_a   1.000
_cell.length_b   1.000
_cell.length_c   1.000
_cell.angle_alpha   90.00
_cell.angle_beta   90.00
_cell.angle_gamma   90.00
#
_symmetry.space_group_name_H-M   'P 1'
#
loop_
_entity.id
_entity.type
_entity.pdbx_description
1 polymer ?
#
loop_
_entity_poly.entity_id
_entity_poly.type
_entity_poly.pdbx_seq_one_letter_code
_entity_poly.pdbx_strand_id
1 'polypeptide(L)'
;MPHDRQALQAGWKRTRAHLDAALAHLAHLPGVDLSTTTEFLEHNELGLAFDCLVDLGDDLGLPLRFWQHMDRAARDMRLYSDVLHSPHLTAADTCLRHLAVASEQE
;
A
#
# COMPACT_ATOMS: atom_id res chain seq x y z
N MET A 1 -7.83 28.19 -7.15
CA MET A 1 -7.17 27.93 -5.86
C MET A 1 -5.93 27.07 -6.10
N PRO A 2 -4.72 27.66 -6.14
CA PRO A 2 -3.47 26.92 -6.40
C PRO A 2 -2.96 26.11 -5.20
N HIS A 3 -3.36 26.47 -3.97
CA HIS A 3 -2.95 25.79 -2.73
C HIS A 3 -3.49 24.35 -2.64
N ASP A 4 -4.71 24.09 -3.11
CA ASP A 4 -5.32 22.75 -3.09
C ASP A 4 -4.58 21.77 -4.03
N ARG A 5 -4.12 22.26 -5.19
CA ARG A 5 -3.37 21.45 -6.14
C ARG A 5 -1.98 21.08 -5.62
N GLN A 6 -1.29 22.02 -4.97
CA GLN A 6 0.01 21.75 -4.37
C GLN A 6 -0.09 20.77 -3.19
N ALA A 7 -1.12 20.92 -2.35
CA ALA A 7 -1.40 19.99 -1.25
C ALA A 7 -1.71 18.58 -1.77
N LEU A 8 -2.51 18.47 -2.84
CA LEU A 8 -2.83 17.20 -3.48
C LEU A 8 -1.59 16.53 -4.07
N GLN A 9 -0.77 17.29 -4.82
CA GLN A 9 0.49 16.77 -5.38
C GLN A 9 1.49 16.33 -4.30
N ALA A 10 1.57 17.07 -3.19
CA ALA A 10 2.37 16.67 -2.04
C ALA A 10 1.85 15.38 -1.41
N GLY A 11 0.52 15.21 -1.34
CA GLY A 11 -0.12 13.97 -0.92
C GLY A 11 0.28 12.78 -1.79
N TRP A 12 0.11 12.90 -3.11
CA TRP A 12 0.49 11.84 -4.06
C TRP A 12 1.97 11.46 -3.97
N LYS A 13 2.86 12.45 -3.82
CA LYS A 13 4.29 12.19 -3.63
C LYS A 13 4.58 11.40 -2.35
N ARG A 14 3.90 11.71 -1.23
CA ARG A 14 4.07 10.95 0.02
C ARG A 14 3.54 9.53 -0.12
N THR A 15 2.34 9.35 -0.68
CA THR A 15 1.78 8.03 -0.96
C THR A 15 2.74 7.20 -1.82
N ARG A 16 3.24 7.77 -2.92
CA ARG A 16 4.20 7.10 -3.80
C ARG A 16 5.47 6.68 -3.06
N ALA A 17 6.03 7.55 -2.22
CA ALA A 17 7.22 7.21 -1.44
C ALA A 17 6.99 6.04 -0.47
N HIS A 18 5.77 5.88 0.06
CA HIS A 18 5.41 4.71 0.86
C HIS A 18 5.32 3.43 0.01
N LEU A 19 4.73 3.50 -1.19
CA LEU A 19 4.67 2.37 -2.11
C LEU A 19 6.06 1.96 -2.63
N ASP A 20 6.93 2.92 -2.96
CA ASP A 20 8.31 2.66 -3.36
C ASP A 20 9.11 1.95 -2.24
N ALA A 21 8.92 2.37 -0.98
CA ALA A 21 9.54 1.73 0.17
C ALA A 21 9.02 0.30 0.39
N ALA A 22 7.72 0.07 0.18
CA ALA A 22 7.13 -1.26 0.22
C ALA A 22 7.68 -2.15 -0.91
N LEU A 23 7.77 -1.63 -2.13
CA LEU A 23 8.31 -2.33 -3.29
C LEU A 23 9.76 -2.80 -3.08
N ALA A 24 10.58 -2.02 -2.37
CA ALA A 24 11.95 -2.39 -2.04
C ALA A 24 12.06 -3.70 -1.25
N HIS A 25 11.03 -4.08 -0.46
CA HIS A 25 11.02 -5.36 0.24
C HIS A 25 10.84 -6.57 -0.70
N LEU A 26 10.24 -6.35 -1.88
CA LEU A 26 9.99 -7.39 -2.89
C LEU A 26 11.12 -7.46 -3.92
N ALA A 27 11.79 -6.35 -4.21
CA ALA A 27 12.79 -6.22 -5.29
C ALA A 27 13.98 -7.19 -5.17
N HIS A 28 14.21 -7.77 -4.00
CA HIS A 28 15.30 -8.71 -3.74
C HIS A 28 14.87 -10.18 -3.80
N LEU A 29 13.57 -10.45 -3.95
CA LEU A 29 13.02 -11.79 -3.94
C LEU A 29 13.09 -12.42 -5.34
N PRO A 30 13.65 -13.64 -5.48
CA PRO A 30 13.71 -14.30 -6.77
C PRO A 30 12.31 -14.78 -7.20
N GLY A 31 11.97 -14.58 -8.48
CA GLY A 31 10.74 -15.12 -9.07
C GLY A 31 9.48 -14.27 -8.83
N VAL A 32 9.60 -13.11 -8.19
CA VAL A 32 8.49 -12.15 -8.06
C VAL A 32 8.48 -11.25 -9.29
N ASP A 33 7.36 -11.23 -10.01
CA ASP A 33 7.14 -10.28 -11.11
C ASP A 33 6.59 -8.96 -10.56
N LEU A 34 7.38 -7.89 -10.72
CA LEU A 34 7.03 -6.53 -10.28
C LEU A 34 6.66 -5.62 -11.45
N SER A 35 6.60 -6.15 -12.68
CA SER A 35 6.36 -5.35 -13.90
C SER A 35 5.06 -4.56 -13.82
N THR A 36 3.96 -5.23 -13.46
CA THR A 36 2.61 -4.63 -13.38
C THR A 36 2.57 -3.53 -12.31
N THR A 37 3.08 -3.80 -11.11
CA THR A 37 3.15 -2.81 -10.03
C THR A 37 3.99 -1.60 -10.42
N THR A 38 5.10 -1.83 -11.13
CA THR A 38 6.00 -0.75 -11.59
C THR A 38 5.32 0.12 -12.63
N GLU A 39 4.60 -0.47 -13.59
CA GLU A 39 3.81 0.25 -14.58
C GLU A 39 2.78 1.18 -13.91
N PHE A 40 2.02 0.68 -12.95
CA PHE A 40 1.06 1.51 -12.21
C PHE A 40 1.71 2.68 -11.48
N LEU A 41 2.90 2.48 -10.88
CA LEU A 41 3.65 3.56 -10.24
C LEU A 41 4.15 4.60 -11.26
N GLU A 42 4.59 4.18 -12.44
CA GLU A 42 4.99 5.09 -13.53
C GLU A 42 3.82 5.95 -14.02
N HIS A 43 2.62 5.38 -14.09
CA HIS A 43 1.39 6.06 -14.49
C HIS A 43 0.66 6.80 -13.35
N ASN A 44 1.22 6.80 -12.13
CA ASN A 44 0.64 7.42 -10.93
C ASN A 44 -0.75 6.83 -10.56
N GLU A 45 -0.96 5.56 -10.88
CA GLU A 45 -2.13 4.75 -10.53
C GLU A 45 -1.92 4.12 -9.14
N LEU A 46 -1.77 4.98 -8.13
CA LEU A 46 -1.32 4.60 -6.79
C LEU A 46 -2.25 3.59 -6.08
N GLY A 47 -3.55 3.62 -6.37
CA GLY A 47 -4.50 2.64 -5.84
C GLY A 47 -4.29 1.24 -6.42
N LEU A 48 -4.08 1.12 -7.74
CA LEU A 48 -3.81 -0.16 -8.39
C LEU A 48 -2.45 -0.72 -7.97
N ALA A 49 -1.44 0.13 -7.87
CA ALA A 49 -0.14 -0.25 -7.32
C ALA A 49 -0.25 -0.75 -5.86
N PHE A 50 -1.10 -0.09 -5.05
CA PHE A 50 -1.37 -0.52 -3.67
C PHE A 50 -2.02 -1.90 -3.63
N ASP A 51 -3.08 -2.13 -4.41
CA ASP A 51 -3.80 -3.41 -4.44
C ASP A 51 -2.85 -4.56 -4.83
N CYS A 52 -2.05 -4.39 -5.90
CA CYS A 52 -1.07 -5.39 -6.31
C CYS A 52 -0.02 -5.69 -5.23
N LEU A 53 0.46 -4.66 -4.52
CA LEU A 53 1.42 -4.84 -3.44
C LEU A 53 0.80 -5.58 -2.25
N VAL A 54 -0.47 -5.32 -1.91
CA VAL A 54 -1.16 -6.05 -0.83
C VAL A 54 -1.30 -7.52 -1.19
N ASP A 55 -1.73 -7.85 -2.41
CA ASP A 55 -1.89 -9.23 -2.85
C ASP A 55 -0.56 -9.99 -2.79
N LEU A 56 0.51 -9.40 -3.34
CA LEU A 56 1.87 -9.97 -3.26
C LEU A 56 2.35 -10.07 -1.82
N GLY A 57 2.05 -9.08 -0.98
CA GLY A 57 2.43 -9.04 0.42
C GLY A 57 1.82 -10.18 1.24
N ASP A 58 0.54 -10.46 0.99
CA ASP A 58 -0.23 -11.52 1.64
C ASP A 58 0.28 -12.89 1.20
N ASP A 59 0.42 -13.11 -0.10
CA ASP A 59 0.89 -14.37 -0.70
C ASP A 59 2.31 -14.75 -0.23
N LEU A 60 3.20 -13.76 -0.10
CA LEU A 60 4.60 -13.97 0.24
C LEU A 60 4.89 -13.88 1.75
N GLY A 61 3.89 -13.54 2.58
CA GLY A 61 4.06 -13.41 4.03
C GLY A 61 5.08 -12.33 4.41
N LEU A 62 4.97 -11.14 3.83
CA LEU A 62 5.95 -10.08 4.00
C LEU A 62 6.06 -9.54 5.45
N PRO A 63 7.23 -9.00 5.83
CA PRO A 63 7.50 -8.59 7.21
C PRO A 63 6.68 -7.38 7.64
N LEU A 64 6.53 -7.18 8.96
CA LEU A 64 5.79 -6.05 9.56
C LEU A 64 6.14 -4.68 8.95
N ARG A 65 7.43 -4.42 8.65
CA ARG A 65 7.87 -3.16 8.05
C ARG A 65 7.22 -2.86 6.69
N PHE A 66 6.99 -3.90 5.88
CA PHE A 66 6.26 -3.77 4.63
C PHE A 66 4.83 -3.28 4.91
N TRP A 67 4.12 -3.94 5.82
CA TRP A 67 2.74 -3.59 6.18
C TRP A 67 2.61 -2.20 6.81
N GLN A 68 3.64 -1.73 7.53
CA GLN A 68 3.71 -0.36 8.03
C GLN A 68 3.81 0.67 6.91
N HIS A 69 4.54 0.37 5.82
CA HIS A 69 4.56 1.23 4.63
C HIS A 69 3.20 1.25 3.93
N MET A 70 2.55 0.09 3.82
CA MET A 70 1.22 -0.02 3.22
C MET A 70 0.15 0.74 4.03
N ASP A 71 0.11 0.64 5.36
CA ASP A 71 -0.84 1.41 6.18
C ASP A 71 -0.68 2.92 6.00
N ARG A 72 0.56 3.42 5.94
CA ARG A 72 0.80 4.85 5.68
C ARG A 72 0.29 5.27 4.30
N ALA A 73 0.50 4.46 3.27
CA ALA A 73 -0.05 4.72 1.95
C ALA A 73 -1.59 4.71 1.96
N ALA A 74 -2.21 3.74 2.62
CA ALA A 74 -3.66 3.63 2.78
C ALA A 74 -4.27 4.83 3.52
N ARG A 75 -3.60 5.33 4.58
CA ARG A 75 -4.02 6.54 5.32
C ARG A 75 -3.94 7.78 4.44
N ASP A 76 -2.83 7.97 3.71
CA ASP A 76 -2.67 9.12 2.81
C ASP A 76 -3.75 9.14 1.71
N MET A 77 -4.13 7.95 1.21
CA MET A 77 -5.20 7.78 0.22
C MET A 77 -6.61 7.72 0.83
N ARG A 78 -6.73 7.73 2.17
CA ARG A 78 -8.01 7.62 2.91
C ARG A 78 -8.82 6.37 2.54
N LEU A 79 -8.14 5.24 2.35
CA LEU A 79 -8.78 3.97 1.98
C LEU A 79 -9.54 3.33 3.15
N TYR A 80 -9.20 3.68 4.39
CA TYR A 80 -9.95 3.29 5.57
C TYR A 80 -11.28 4.03 5.59
N SER A 81 -12.35 3.34 5.18
CA SER A 81 -13.71 3.85 5.29
C SER A 81 -14.33 3.46 6.64
N ASP A 82 -15.20 4.32 7.19
CA ASP A 82 -16.10 3.97 8.31
C ASP A 82 -17.25 3.01 7.89
N VAL A 83 -17.27 2.53 6.64
CA VAL A 83 -18.39 1.75 6.11
C VAL A 83 -18.23 0.29 6.52
N LEU A 84 -18.84 -0.02 7.66
CA LEU A 84 -19.00 -1.33 8.30
C LEU A 84 -19.70 -2.43 7.45
N HIS A 85 -19.86 -2.27 6.13
CA HIS A 85 -20.81 -3.08 5.34
C HIS A 85 -20.30 -3.58 3.98
N SER A 86 -18.99 -3.61 3.75
CA SER A 86 -18.46 -4.39 2.61
C SER A 86 -18.33 -5.86 3.02
N PRO A 87 -19.06 -6.80 2.39
CA PRO A 87 -18.96 -8.23 2.71
C PRO A 87 -17.61 -8.86 2.30
N HIS A 88 -16.78 -8.12 1.56
CA HIS A 88 -15.45 -8.53 1.13
C HIS A 88 -14.38 -7.68 1.81
N LEU A 89 -13.33 -8.33 2.30
CA LEU A 89 -12.12 -7.67 2.78
C LEU A 89 -11.53 -6.84 1.64
N THR A 90 -11.32 -5.55 1.89
CA THR A 90 -10.56 -4.70 0.97
C THR A 90 -9.05 -4.91 1.19
N ALA A 91 -8.24 -4.50 0.22
CA ALA A 91 -6.78 -4.51 0.37
C ALA A 91 -6.32 -3.72 1.62
N ALA A 92 -7.01 -2.63 1.95
CA ALA A 92 -6.75 -1.86 3.17
C ALA A 92 -7.06 -2.66 4.45
N ASP A 93 -8.14 -3.44 4.47
CA ASP A 93 -8.48 -4.31 5.60
C ASP A 93 -7.42 -5.41 5.80
N THR A 94 -6.88 -5.96 4.72
CA THR A 94 -5.76 -6.92 4.76
C THR A 94 -4.53 -6.30 5.43
N CYS A 95 -4.19 -5.04 5.12
CA CYS A 95 -3.09 -4.35 5.82
C CYS A 95 -3.33 -4.26 7.33
N LEU A 96 -4.54 -3.88 7.76
CA LEU A 96 -4.86 -3.77 9.19
C LEU A 96 -4.76 -5.13 9.90
N ARG A 97 -5.21 -6.20 9.24
CA ARG A 97 -5.10 -7.56 9.76
C ARG A 97 -3.64 -7.95 10.00
N HIS A 98 -2.76 -7.74 9.02
CA HIS A 98 -1.34 -8.07 9.16
C HIS A 98 -0.65 -7.23 10.23
N LEU A 99 -0.98 -5.94 10.33
CA LEU A 99 -0.48 -5.09 11.42
C LEU A 99 -0.94 -5.59 12.79
N ALA A 100 -2.20 -5.99 12.94
CA ALA A 100 -2.71 -6.52 14.20
C ALA A 100 -1.99 -7.81 14.59
N VAL A 101 -1.87 -8.77 13.66
CA VAL A 101 -1.17 -10.04 13.90
C VAL A 101 0.30 -9.82 14.25
N ALA A 102 0.99 -8.94 13.53
CA ALA A 102 2.41 -8.72 13.76
C ALA A 102 2.70 -7.91 15.03
N SER A 103 1.79 -7.05 15.48
CA SER A 103 1.92 -6.30 16.74
C SER A 103 1.78 -7.19 17.99
N GLU A 104 1.15 -8.37 17.86
CA GLU A 104 1.02 -9.35 18.95
C GLU A 104 2.26 -10.24 19.11
N GLN A 105 3.22 -10.17 18.17
CA GLN A 105 4.43 -11.00 18.14
C GLN A 105 5.72 -10.25 18.56
N GLU A 106 5.63 -8.96 18.89
CA GLU A 106 6.71 -8.15 19.49
C GLU A 106 6.61 -8.12 21.02
#